data_AF-A0A3E2NDH0-F1
#
_entry.id   AF-A0A3E2NDH0-F1
#
_cell.length_a   1.000
_cell.length_b   1.000
_cell.length_c   1.000
_cell.angle_alpha   90.00
_cell.angle_beta   90.00
_cell.angle_gamma   90.00
#
_symmetry.space_group_name_H-M   'P 1'
#
loop_
_entity.id
_entity.type
_entity.pdbx_description
1 polymer ?
#
loop_
_entity_poly.entity_id
_entity_poly.type
_entity_poly.pdbx_seq_one_letter_code
_entity_poly.pdbx_strand_id
1 'polypeptide(L)'
;MIDIKDILDEIRYQYYNRTMLKSKICFMIGVIALAIYCFKRSAGSLLIVILAFAFLIAFSLYFSVVEKKIRKNDIYDIACRVYKIYNDREQRYKILKAVLNEYEVEKLKALRLMLKASQEKSFLDNLYSATSVALSAMAVMISLMPNDADPKSIIIFKVYMTFCLFIMGGWIVLASLVHSNSDKYILFCIEDILEED
;
A
#
# COMPACT_ATOMS: atom_id res chain seq x y z
N MET A 1 -26.43 8.72 19.72
CA MET A 1 -26.43 8.69 18.24
C MET A 1 -24.98 8.85 17.82
N ILE A 2 -24.42 7.90 17.06
CA ILE A 2 -23.04 7.99 16.59
C ILE A 2 -23.04 8.94 15.39
N ASP A 3 -22.25 10.02 15.43
CA ASP A 3 -22.12 10.92 14.29
C ASP A 3 -21.14 10.31 13.27
N ILE A 4 -21.67 9.91 12.11
CA ILE A 4 -20.88 9.27 11.07
C ILE A 4 -19.88 10.27 10.45
N LYS A 5 -20.17 11.57 10.50
CA LYS A 5 -19.23 12.59 10.01
C LYS A 5 -17.96 12.61 10.86
N ASP A 6 -18.10 12.52 12.17
CA ASP A 6 -16.97 12.45 13.10
C ASP A 6 -16.15 11.17 12.90
N ILE A 7 -16.81 10.04 12.67
CA ILE A 7 -16.13 8.76 12.33
C ILE A 7 -15.35 8.87 11.03
N LEU A 8 -15.96 9.43 9.97
CA LEU A 8 -15.32 9.58 8.68
C LEU A 8 -14.11 10.53 8.76
N ASP A 9 -14.22 11.60 9.53
CA ASP A 9 -13.12 12.55 9.75
C ASP A 9 -12.02 11.94 10.62
N GLU A 10 -12.35 11.12 11.62
CA GLU A 10 -11.36 10.34 12.38
C GLU A 10 -10.61 9.36 11.47
N ILE A 11 -11.32 8.61 10.62
CA ILE A 11 -10.72 7.66 9.68
C ILE A 11 -9.78 8.38 8.72
N ARG A 12 -10.20 9.54 8.18
CA ARG A 12 -9.36 10.37 7.29
C ARG A 12 -8.11 10.87 8.01
N TYR A 13 -8.27 11.40 9.23
CA TYR A 13 -7.16 11.91 10.02
C TYR A 13 -6.16 10.80 10.35
N GLN A 14 -6.63 9.66 10.84
CA GLN A 14 -5.78 8.53 11.18
C GLN A 14 -5.03 8.00 9.95
N TYR A 15 -5.68 7.88 8.80
CA TYR A 15 -5.03 7.43 7.57
C TYR A 15 -3.97 8.43 7.08
N TYR A 16 -4.31 9.73 7.04
CA TYR A 16 -3.37 10.77 6.62
C TYR A 16 -2.13 10.79 7.53
N ASN A 17 -2.33 10.77 8.85
CA ASN A 17 -1.25 10.89 9.81
C ASN A 17 -0.40 9.59 9.93
N ARG A 18 -1.05 8.42 10.01
CA ARG A 18 -0.32 7.15 10.18
C ARG A 18 0.31 6.64 8.89
N THR A 19 -0.40 6.70 7.77
CA THR A 19 0.02 6.02 6.55
C THR A 19 0.71 6.99 5.59
N MET A 20 0.17 8.19 5.37
CA MET A 20 0.79 9.14 4.43
C MET A 20 1.98 9.88 5.04
N LEU A 21 1.83 10.51 6.21
CA LEU A 21 2.88 11.36 6.77
C LEU A 21 4.14 10.54 7.13
N LYS A 22 3.97 9.41 7.81
CA LYS A 22 5.11 8.52 8.15
C LYS A 22 5.82 7.98 6.91
N SER A 23 5.09 7.56 5.88
CA SER A 23 5.69 7.06 4.64
C SER A 23 6.45 8.16 3.89
N LYS A 24 5.92 9.39 3.85
CA LYS A 24 6.61 10.56 3.28
C LYS A 24 7.90 10.87 4.03
N ILE A 25 7.86 10.86 5.37
CA ILE A 25 9.04 11.11 6.21
C ILE A 25 10.10 10.03 6.00
N CYS A 26 9.73 8.74 6.08
CA CYS A 26 10.67 7.63 5.85
C CYS A 26 11.30 7.70 4.46
N PHE A 27 10.51 8.01 3.42
CA PHE A 27 11.02 8.14 2.06
C PHE A 27 11.98 9.32 1.91
N MET A 28 11.65 10.49 2.46
CA MET A 28 12.56 11.64 2.47
C MET A 28 13.89 11.33 3.18
N ILE A 29 13.84 10.67 4.33
CA ILE A 29 15.05 10.26 5.05
C ILE A 29 15.89 9.30 4.21
N GLY A 30 15.27 8.32 3.55
CA GLY A 30 15.95 7.37 2.67
C GLY A 30 16.66 8.05 1.49
N VAL A 31 16.00 9.03 0.85
CA VAL A 31 16.59 9.80 -0.25
C VAL A 31 17.73 10.70 0.23
N ILE A 32 17.59 11.36 1.38
CA ILE A 32 18.65 12.20 1.96
C ILE A 32 19.88 11.34 2.33
N ALA A 33 19.67 10.17 2.94
CA ALA A 33 20.74 9.25 3.30
C ALA A 33 21.49 8.73 2.05
N LEU A 34 20.74 8.38 0.99
CA LEU A 34 21.32 7.97 -0.29
C LEU A 34 22.13 9.09 -0.94
N ALA A 35 21.58 10.32 -0.95
CA ALA A 35 22.28 11.48 -1.48
C ALA A 35 23.60 11.73 -0.72
N ILE A 36 23.58 11.74 0.62
CA ILE A 36 24.78 11.91 1.46
C ILE A 36 25.82 10.82 1.16
N TYR A 37 25.39 9.56 1.02
CA TYR A 37 26.27 8.44 0.69
C TYR A 37 26.94 8.62 -0.69
N CYS A 38 26.16 9.03 -1.69
CA CYS A 38 26.64 9.24 -3.06
C CYS A 38 27.58 10.45 -3.20
N PHE A 39 27.32 11.54 -2.48
CA PHE A 39 28.21 12.71 -2.46
C PHE A 39 29.58 12.40 -1.87
N LYS A 40 29.69 11.41 -0.97
CA LYS A 40 30.97 10.98 -0.37
C LYS A 40 31.86 10.13 -1.29
N ARG A 41 31.36 9.54 -2.39
CA ARG A 41 32.11 8.53 -3.19
C ARG A 41 32.50 8.92 -4.63
N SER A 42 32.25 10.16 -5.06
CA SER A 42 32.66 10.77 -6.35
C SER A 42 31.88 10.40 -7.64
N ALA A 43 31.84 11.38 -8.55
CA ALA A 43 31.49 11.49 -9.99
C ALA A 43 30.31 10.71 -10.63
N GLY A 44 29.96 9.50 -10.20
CA GLY A 44 28.68 8.86 -10.56
C GLY A 44 27.47 9.49 -9.85
N SER A 45 27.75 10.46 -8.96
CA SER A 45 26.86 11.03 -7.96
C SER A 45 25.74 11.89 -8.52
N LEU A 46 25.96 12.61 -9.61
CA LEU A 46 24.96 13.57 -10.12
C LEU A 46 23.75 12.84 -10.73
N LEU A 47 23.99 11.74 -11.45
CA LEU A 47 22.92 10.92 -12.05
C LEU A 47 22.08 10.23 -10.97
N ILE A 48 22.71 9.73 -9.90
CA ILE A 48 22.01 9.11 -8.77
C ILE A 48 21.19 10.15 -8.01
N VAL A 49 21.71 11.36 -7.82
CA VAL A 49 20.98 12.47 -7.21
C VAL A 49 19.78 12.87 -8.07
N ILE A 50 19.93 12.98 -9.40
CA ILE A 50 18.82 13.26 -10.33
C ILE A 50 17.76 12.16 -10.27
N LEU A 51 18.16 10.88 -10.28
CA LEU A 51 17.23 9.74 -10.15
C LEU A 51 16.51 9.75 -8.81
N ALA A 52 17.20 10.11 -7.72
CA ALA A 52 16.59 10.22 -6.40
C ALA A 52 15.57 11.37 -6.32
N PHE A 53 15.86 12.52 -6.94
CA PHE A 53 14.90 13.63 -7.07
C PHE A 53 13.71 13.27 -7.96
N ALA A 54 13.94 12.57 -9.09
CA ALA A 54 12.87 12.08 -9.95
C ALA A 54 11.95 11.10 -9.19
N PHE A 55 12.52 10.21 -8.38
CA PHE A 55 11.77 9.34 -7.48
C PHE A 55 10.98 10.12 -6.44
N LEU A 56 11.55 11.20 -5.88
CA LEU A 56 10.87 12.10 -4.93
C LEU A 56 9.65 12.80 -5.57
N ILE A 57 9.79 13.28 -6.79
CA ILE A 57 8.70 13.90 -7.55
C ILE A 57 7.61 12.87 -7.87
N ALA A 58 7.99 11.70 -8.38
CA ALA A 58 7.07 10.62 -8.69
C ALA A 58 6.31 10.14 -7.44
N PHE A 59 7.01 10.00 -6.31
CA PHE A 59 6.41 9.64 -5.03
C PHE A 59 5.46 10.73 -4.53
N SER A 60 5.86 12.02 -4.59
CA SER A 60 4.99 13.14 -4.22
C SER A 60 3.70 13.18 -5.06
N LEU A 61 3.83 13.02 -6.39
CA LEU A 61 2.69 12.95 -7.31
C LEU A 61 1.79 11.75 -7.02
N TYR A 62 2.36 10.57 -6.76
CA TYR A 62 1.60 9.40 -6.35
C TYR A 62 0.77 9.69 -5.08
N PHE A 63 1.39 10.27 -4.05
CA PHE A 63 0.66 10.63 -2.83
C PHE A 63 -0.39 11.73 -3.06
N SER A 64 -0.17 12.71 -3.93
CA SER A 64 -1.19 13.69 -4.30
C SER A 64 -2.37 13.06 -5.02
N VAL A 65 -2.14 12.06 -5.89
CA VAL A 65 -3.21 11.29 -6.54
C VAL A 65 -3.97 10.44 -5.53
N VAL A 66 -3.27 9.76 -4.63
CA VAL A 66 -3.89 8.99 -3.55
C VAL A 66 -4.68 9.91 -2.62
N GLU A 67 -4.20 11.12 -2.31
CA GLU A 67 -4.92 12.10 -1.48
C GLU A 67 -6.21 12.58 -2.16
N LYS A 68 -6.16 12.81 -3.48
CA LYS A 68 -7.36 13.10 -4.27
C LYS A 68 -8.35 11.93 -4.28
N LYS A 69 -7.87 10.67 -4.35
CA LYS A 69 -8.71 9.48 -4.20
C LYS A 69 -9.32 9.37 -2.80
N ILE A 70 -8.57 9.70 -1.75
CA ILE A 70 -9.06 9.72 -0.36
C ILE A 70 -10.21 10.71 -0.16
N ARG A 71 -10.19 11.85 -0.87
CA ARG A 71 -11.28 12.83 -0.83
C ARG A 71 -12.52 12.41 -1.62
N LYS A 72 -12.40 11.45 -2.54
CA LYS A 72 -13.57 10.78 -3.10
C LYS A 72 -14.09 9.82 -2.03
N ASN A 73 -15.32 10.05 -1.56
CA ASN A 73 -16.03 9.17 -0.64
C ASN A 73 -16.41 7.86 -1.34
N ASP A 74 -15.41 7.09 -1.77
CA ASP A 74 -15.63 5.77 -2.32
C ASP A 74 -15.91 4.79 -1.16
N ILE A 75 -17.06 4.13 -1.24
CA ILE A 75 -17.61 3.22 -0.23
C ILE A 75 -16.60 2.13 0.11
N TYR A 76 -16.00 1.53 -0.93
CA TYR A 76 -15.05 0.44 -0.76
C TYR A 76 -13.80 0.88 0.00
N ASP A 77 -13.30 2.06 -0.36
CA ASP A 77 -12.08 2.62 0.18
C ASP A 77 -12.24 3.00 1.66
N ILE A 78 -13.43 3.51 2.04
CA ILE A 78 -13.79 3.79 3.43
C ILE A 78 -13.96 2.48 4.21
N ALA A 79 -14.69 1.51 3.67
CA ALA A 79 -14.92 0.20 4.29
C ALA A 79 -13.59 -0.53 4.60
N CYS A 80 -12.66 -0.51 3.64
CA CYS A 80 -11.31 -1.05 3.82
C CYS A 80 -10.52 -0.38 4.94
N ARG A 81 -10.72 0.93 5.15
CA ARG A 81 -10.03 1.67 6.21
C ARG A 81 -10.62 1.39 7.58
N VAL A 82 -11.95 1.28 7.70
CA VAL A 82 -12.60 0.83 8.94
C VAL A 82 -12.02 -0.52 9.36
N TYR A 83 -11.91 -1.46 8.42
CA TYR A 83 -11.32 -2.77 8.68
C TYR A 83 -9.88 -2.70 9.22
N LYS A 84 -9.06 -1.79 8.68
CA LYS A 84 -7.63 -1.65 9.02
C LYS A 84 -7.39 -0.87 10.31
N ILE A 85 -8.30 0.03 10.72
CA ILE A 85 -8.12 0.92 11.88
C ILE A 85 -8.61 0.25 13.17
N TYR A 86 -9.78 -0.37 13.13
CA TYR A 86 -10.40 -0.96 14.32
C TYR A 86 -9.94 -2.41 14.48
N ASN A 87 -9.17 -2.69 15.53
CA ASN A 87 -8.70 -4.05 15.81
C ASN A 87 -9.77 -4.91 16.49
N ASP A 88 -10.63 -4.31 17.31
CA ASP A 88 -11.74 -5.00 17.95
C ASP A 88 -12.80 -5.40 16.92
N ARG A 89 -13.20 -6.68 16.95
CA ARG A 89 -14.10 -7.27 15.93
C ARG A 89 -15.52 -6.73 16.04
N GLU A 90 -15.99 -6.49 17.26
CA GLU A 90 -17.35 -6.03 17.52
C GLU A 90 -17.50 -4.55 17.15
N GLN A 91 -16.53 -3.72 17.56
CA GLN A 91 -16.46 -2.31 17.21
C GLN A 91 -16.31 -2.13 15.69
N ARG A 92 -15.44 -2.90 15.05
CA ARG A 92 -15.26 -2.89 13.59
C ARG A 92 -16.57 -3.19 12.87
N TYR A 93 -17.30 -4.23 13.29
CA TYR A 93 -18.57 -4.60 12.68
C TYR A 93 -19.61 -3.49 12.83
N LYS A 94 -19.80 -2.97 14.05
CA LYS A 94 -20.77 -1.89 14.33
C LYS A 94 -20.50 -0.64 13.49
N ILE A 95 -19.24 -0.20 13.44
CA ILE A 95 -18.86 1.00 12.68
C ILE A 95 -18.98 0.75 11.18
N LEU A 96 -18.54 -0.42 10.70
CA LEU A 96 -18.63 -0.75 9.27
C LEU A 96 -20.09 -0.84 8.82
N LYS A 97 -20.96 -1.48 9.60
CA LYS A 97 -22.41 -1.57 9.32
C LYS A 97 -23.06 -0.19 9.29
N ALA A 98 -22.77 0.65 10.28
CA ALA A 98 -23.26 2.04 10.31
C ALA A 98 -22.82 2.84 9.08
N VAL A 99 -21.55 2.73 8.68
CA VAL A 99 -21.02 3.44 7.50
C VAL A 99 -21.64 2.90 6.20
N LEU A 100 -21.83 1.60 6.07
CA LEU A 100 -22.40 0.99 4.85
C LEU A 100 -23.89 1.34 4.69
N ASN A 101 -24.66 1.44 5.78
CA ASN A 101 -26.08 1.80 5.76
C ASN A 101 -26.35 3.24 5.30
N GLU A 102 -25.36 4.13 5.30
CA GLU A 102 -25.50 5.49 4.75
C GLU A 102 -25.53 5.53 3.22
N TYR A 103 -25.20 4.43 2.56
CA TYR A 103 -25.14 4.35 1.11
C TYR A 103 -26.37 3.66 0.52
N GLU A 104 -26.77 4.13 -0.66
CA GLU A 104 -27.86 3.52 -1.43
C GLU A 104 -27.64 2.02 -1.63
N VAL A 105 -28.71 1.24 -1.44
CA VAL A 105 -28.75 -0.22 -1.62
C VAL A 105 -28.18 -0.66 -2.98
N GLU A 106 -28.41 0.12 -4.03
CA GLU A 106 -27.90 -0.14 -5.38
C GLU A 106 -26.37 -0.10 -5.45
N LYS A 107 -25.75 0.86 -4.75
CA LYS A 107 -24.29 0.96 -4.64
C LYS A 107 -23.72 -0.20 -3.83
N LEU A 108 -24.42 -0.65 -2.79
CA LEU A 108 -24.05 -1.84 -2.02
C LEU A 108 -24.14 -3.12 -2.86
N LYS A 109 -25.20 -3.27 -3.67
CA LYS A 109 -25.34 -4.39 -4.62
C LYS A 109 -24.24 -4.39 -5.68
N ALA A 110 -23.89 -3.23 -6.23
CA ALA A 110 -22.78 -3.10 -7.17
C ALA A 110 -21.44 -3.46 -6.53
N LEU A 111 -21.19 -3.00 -5.29
CA LEU A 111 -19.99 -3.33 -4.53
C LEU A 111 -19.92 -4.83 -4.21
N ARG A 112 -21.04 -5.47 -3.84
CA ARG A 112 -21.13 -6.92 -3.63
C ARG A 112 -20.70 -7.70 -4.87
N LEU A 113 -21.20 -7.32 -6.05
CA LEU A 113 -20.84 -7.96 -7.32
C LEU A 113 -19.36 -7.79 -7.64
N MET A 114 -18.82 -6.58 -7.42
CA MET A 114 -17.39 -6.29 -7.61
C MET A 114 -16.52 -7.14 -6.67
N LEU A 115 -16.87 -7.25 -5.39
CA LEU A 115 -16.12 -8.04 -4.40
C LEU A 115 -16.17 -9.53 -4.70
N LYS A 116 -17.31 -10.05 -5.17
CA LYS A 116 -17.41 -11.45 -5.62
C LYS A 116 -16.56 -11.72 -6.85
N ALA A 117 -16.56 -10.79 -7.82
CA ALA A 117 -15.71 -10.90 -9.01
C ALA A 117 -14.21 -10.74 -8.71
N SER A 118 -13.84 -9.93 -7.70
CA SER A 118 -12.43 -9.71 -7.33
C SER A 118 -11.81 -10.90 -6.58
N GLN A 119 -12.61 -11.67 -5.84
CA GLN A 119 -12.15 -12.85 -5.09
C GLN A 119 -11.56 -13.93 -6.00
N GLU A 120 -12.00 -14.04 -7.25
CA GLU A 120 -11.47 -15.02 -8.22
C GLU A 120 -10.17 -14.57 -8.92
N LYS A 121 -9.85 -13.26 -8.92
CA LYS A 121 -8.77 -12.69 -9.75
C LYS A 121 -7.58 -12.09 -8.98
N SER A 122 -7.78 -11.61 -7.75
CA SER A 122 -6.84 -10.64 -7.16
C SER A 122 -5.50 -11.22 -6.68
N PHE A 123 -5.43 -12.51 -6.29
CA PHE A 123 -4.17 -13.07 -5.77
C PHE A 123 -3.11 -13.23 -6.86
N LEU A 124 -3.49 -13.78 -8.03
CA LEU A 124 -2.57 -13.99 -9.14
C LEU A 124 -2.13 -12.65 -9.75
N ASP A 125 -3.06 -11.71 -9.96
CA ASP A 125 -2.72 -10.40 -10.51
C ASP A 125 -1.77 -9.61 -9.60
N ASN A 126 -2.00 -9.65 -8.27
CA ASN A 126 -1.09 -9.03 -7.31
C ASN A 126 0.27 -9.73 -7.27
N LEU A 127 0.31 -11.06 -7.38
CA LEU A 127 1.55 -11.83 -7.42
C LEU A 127 2.36 -11.51 -8.69
N TYR A 128 1.72 -11.44 -9.86
CA TYR A 128 2.40 -11.12 -11.12
C TYR A 128 2.96 -9.70 -11.14
N SER A 129 2.19 -8.72 -10.70
CA SER A 129 2.64 -7.33 -10.56
C SER A 129 3.84 -7.22 -9.62
N ALA A 130 3.75 -7.87 -8.46
CA ALA A 130 4.82 -7.96 -7.48
C ALA A 130 6.10 -8.61 -8.02
N THR A 131 5.98 -9.74 -8.73
CA THR A 131 7.12 -10.43 -9.34
C THR A 131 7.81 -9.55 -10.39
N SER A 132 7.05 -8.81 -11.20
CA SER A 132 7.59 -7.89 -12.20
C SER A 132 8.39 -6.74 -11.57
N VAL A 133 7.87 -6.15 -10.48
CA VAL A 133 8.59 -5.10 -9.73
C VAL A 133 9.85 -5.67 -9.07
N ALA A 134 9.77 -6.86 -8.48
CA ALA A 134 10.92 -7.52 -7.87
C ALA A 134 12.03 -7.81 -8.90
N LEU A 135 11.67 -8.33 -10.08
CA LEU A 135 12.61 -8.58 -11.18
C LEU A 135 13.27 -7.29 -11.68
N SER A 136 12.51 -6.19 -11.78
CA SER A 136 13.04 -4.89 -12.20
C SER A 136 14.01 -4.31 -11.16
N ALA A 137 13.66 -4.41 -9.87
CA ALA A 137 14.56 -4.02 -8.78
C ALA A 137 15.83 -4.87 -8.75
N MET A 138 15.72 -6.17 -9.05
CA MET A 138 16.89 -7.06 -9.22
C MET A 138 17.80 -6.60 -10.35
N ALA A 139 17.24 -6.30 -11.53
CA ALA A 139 18.01 -5.84 -12.67
C ALA A 139 18.78 -4.54 -12.36
N VAL A 140 18.13 -3.58 -11.68
CA VAL A 140 18.79 -2.33 -11.26
C VAL A 140 19.92 -2.61 -10.27
N MET A 141 19.67 -3.43 -9.24
CA MET A 141 20.70 -3.74 -8.24
C MET A 141 21.89 -4.45 -8.88
N ILE A 142 21.66 -5.41 -9.80
CA ILE A 142 22.73 -6.10 -10.54
C ILE A 142 23.51 -5.10 -11.40
N SER A 143 22.83 -4.16 -12.07
CA SER A 143 23.49 -3.13 -12.88
C SER A 143 24.34 -2.14 -12.08
N LEU A 144 24.08 -2.00 -10.78
CA LEU A 144 24.85 -1.17 -9.86
C LEU A 144 26.09 -1.88 -9.30
N MET A 145 26.28 -3.16 -9.63
CA MET A 145 27.42 -3.93 -9.19
C MET A 145 28.68 -3.54 -9.98
N PRO A 146 29.79 -3.16 -9.34
CA PRO A 146 31.03 -2.85 -10.03
C PRO A 146 31.55 -4.07 -10.79
N ASN A 147 31.99 -3.89 -12.04
CA ASN A 147 32.55 -4.97 -12.87
C ASN A 147 33.83 -5.59 -12.27
N ASP A 148 34.47 -4.88 -11.34
CA ASP A 148 35.68 -5.21 -10.60
C ASP A 148 35.41 -5.66 -9.15
N ALA A 149 34.14 -5.99 -8.81
CA ALA A 149 33.78 -6.42 -7.48
C ALA A 149 34.53 -7.70 -7.05
N ASP A 150 35.17 -7.65 -5.89
CA ASP A 150 35.87 -8.80 -5.33
C ASP A 150 34.89 -9.91 -4.89
N PRO A 151 35.34 -11.18 -4.79
CA PRO A 151 34.48 -12.31 -4.44
C PRO A 151 33.69 -12.15 -3.13
N LYS A 152 34.23 -11.44 -2.14
CA LYS A 152 33.51 -11.20 -0.87
C LYS A 152 32.39 -10.19 -1.07
N SER A 153 32.63 -9.12 -1.82
CA SER A 153 31.59 -8.15 -2.22
C SER A 153 30.47 -8.82 -3.02
N ILE A 154 30.78 -9.79 -3.89
CA ILE A 154 29.78 -10.58 -4.62
C ILE A 154 28.89 -11.39 -3.67
N ILE A 155 29.48 -12.06 -2.68
CA ILE A 155 28.72 -12.88 -1.71
C ILE A 155 27.81 -12.00 -0.85
N ILE A 156 28.33 -10.89 -0.32
CA ILE A 156 27.55 -9.94 0.50
C ILE A 156 26.38 -9.38 -0.31
N PHE A 157 26.62 -9.01 -1.57
CA PHE A 157 25.58 -8.54 -2.48
C PHE A 157 24.49 -9.59 -2.72
N LYS A 158 24.86 -10.86 -2.95
CA LYS A 158 23.88 -11.96 -3.12
C LYS A 158 23.04 -12.22 -1.88
N VAL A 159 23.63 -12.13 -0.68
CA VAL A 159 22.90 -12.26 0.59
C VAL A 159 21.93 -11.09 0.77
N TYR A 160 22.37 -9.86 0.49
CA TYR A 160 21.53 -8.68 0.53
C TYR A 160 20.36 -8.74 -0.46
N MET A 161 20.62 -9.18 -1.70
CA MET A 161 19.59 -9.40 -2.72
C MET A 161 18.54 -10.41 -2.28
N THR A 162 18.97 -11.56 -1.76
CA THR A 162 18.06 -12.60 -1.25
C THR A 162 17.20 -12.06 -0.11
N PHE A 163 17.77 -11.27 0.79
CA PHE A 163 17.04 -10.63 1.89
C PHE A 163 16.02 -9.60 1.39
N CYS A 164 16.38 -8.75 0.42
CA CYS A 164 15.44 -7.81 -0.20
C CYS A 164 14.27 -8.53 -0.89
N LEU A 165 14.52 -9.65 -1.57
CA LEU A 165 13.48 -10.47 -2.20
C LEU A 165 12.55 -11.11 -1.17
N PHE A 166 13.12 -11.64 -0.08
CA PHE A 166 12.33 -12.21 1.00
C PHE A 166 11.43 -11.15 1.65
N ILE A 167 11.97 -9.96 1.92
CA ILE A 167 11.19 -8.84 2.46
C ILE A 167 10.10 -8.43 1.49
N MET A 168 10.41 -8.17 0.22
CA MET A 168 9.41 -7.75 -0.78
C MET A 168 8.31 -8.81 -0.95
N GLY A 169 8.69 -10.08 -1.13
CA GLY A 169 7.73 -11.19 -1.22
C GLY A 169 6.84 -11.28 0.02
N GLY A 170 7.42 -11.15 1.22
CA GLY A 170 6.68 -11.11 2.47
C GLY A 170 5.67 -9.96 2.53
N TRP A 171 6.06 -8.74 2.15
CA TRP A 171 5.15 -7.58 2.11
C TRP A 171 4.01 -7.76 1.11
N ILE A 172 4.29 -8.35 -0.05
CA ILE A 172 3.28 -8.61 -1.10
C ILE A 172 2.26 -9.65 -0.64
N VAL A 173 2.74 -10.77 -0.08
CA VAL A 173 1.87 -11.82 0.46
C VAL A 173 1.04 -11.25 1.60
N LEU A 174 1.65 -10.49 2.51
CA LEU A 174 0.95 -9.85 3.61
C LEU A 174 -0.11 -8.85 3.12
N ALA A 175 0.24 -7.99 2.16
CA ALA A 175 -0.69 -7.03 1.58
C ALA A 175 -1.87 -7.74 0.89
N SER A 176 -1.60 -8.79 0.13
CA SER A 176 -2.62 -9.59 -0.56
C SER A 176 -3.54 -10.29 0.43
N LEU A 177 -2.97 -10.86 1.50
CA LEU A 177 -3.72 -11.57 2.53
C LEU A 177 -4.58 -10.62 3.36
N VAL A 178 -4.07 -9.42 3.67
CA VAL A 178 -4.84 -8.36 4.33
C VAL A 178 -5.99 -7.88 3.45
N HIS A 179 -5.78 -7.67 2.15
CA HIS A 179 -6.85 -7.24 1.23
C HIS A 179 -7.90 -8.33 1.03
N SER A 180 -7.49 -9.59 0.88
CA SER A 180 -8.44 -10.72 0.77
C SER A 180 -9.30 -10.85 2.04
N ASN A 181 -8.71 -10.69 3.22
CA ASN A 181 -9.44 -10.74 4.48
C ASN A 181 -10.36 -9.52 4.68
N SER A 182 -9.96 -8.32 4.24
CA SER A 182 -10.85 -7.16 4.26
C SER A 182 -12.02 -7.33 3.30
N ASP A 183 -11.78 -7.80 2.08
CA ASP A 183 -12.82 -8.00 1.06
C ASP A 183 -13.87 -9.00 1.53
N LYS A 184 -13.44 -10.13 2.10
CA LYS A 184 -14.36 -11.13 2.68
C LYS A 184 -15.20 -10.55 3.82
N TYR A 185 -14.59 -9.75 4.69
CA TYR A 185 -15.28 -9.17 5.83
C TYR A 185 -16.27 -8.06 5.43
N ILE A 186 -15.89 -7.22 4.47
CA ILE A 186 -16.79 -6.19 3.92
C ILE A 186 -17.95 -6.87 3.19
N LEU A 187 -17.68 -7.91 2.40
CA LEU A 187 -18.71 -8.70 1.74
C LEU A 187 -19.70 -9.30 2.75
N PHE A 188 -19.19 -9.91 3.83
CA PHE A 188 -20.02 -10.40 4.93
C PHE A 188 -20.96 -9.33 5.50
N CYS A 189 -20.45 -8.12 5.77
CA CYS A 189 -21.26 -7.04 6.30
C CYS A 189 -22.30 -6.54 5.29
N ILE A 190 -21.97 -6.49 4.01
CA ILE A 190 -22.92 -6.10 2.95
C ILE A 190 -24.03 -7.15 2.81
N GLU A 191 -23.69 -8.44 2.87
CA GLU A 191 -24.69 -9.51 2.78
C GLU A 191 -25.65 -9.49 3.96
N ASP A 192 -25.13 -9.28 5.18
CA ASP A 192 -25.94 -9.12 6.39
C ASP A 192 -26.90 -7.92 6.32
N ILE A 193 -26.45 -6.78 5.78
CA ILE A 193 -27.32 -5.60 5.58
C ILE A 193 -28.42 -5.88 4.54
N LEU A 194 -28.07 -6.53 3.43
CA LEU A 194 -29.01 -6.80 2.34
C LEU A 194 -30.00 -7.95 2.63
N GLU A 195 -29.75 -8.75 3.66
CA GLU A 195 -30.69 -9.79 4.14
C GLU A 195 -31.69 -9.25 5.18
N GLU A 196 -31.40 -8.11 5.81
CA GLU A 196 -32.28 -7.43 6.77
C GLU A 196 -33.37 -6.57 6.09
N ASP A 197 -33.21 -6.23 4.80
CA ASP A 197 -34.18 -5.50 3.94
C ASP A 197 -35.09 -6.44 3.12
#